data_AF-A0A7S3PGF3-F1
#
_entry.id   AF-A0A7S3PGF3-F1
#
_cell.length_a   1.000
_cell.length_b   1.000
_cell.length_c   1.000
_cell.angle_alpha   90.00
_cell.angle_beta   90.00
_cell.angle_gamma   90.00
#
_symmetry.space_group_name_H-M   'P 1'
#
loop_
_entity.id
_entity.type
_entity.pdbx_description
1 polymer ?
#
loop_
_entity_poly.entity_id
_entity_poly.type
_entity_poly.pdbx_seq_one_letter_code
_entity_poly.pdbx_strand_id
1 'polypeptide(L)'
;MYIYSVSVVNLLELTWRGGSQEDILSGDGRNHLFSLMLMLPFISTSLALLKFNFYPAKVFVGDVYPYYAGMTLATSAILGHFAKSLFLLMVPQLLNFVYSLPQLFHFVPIPRHRLPKINLKTGFVEASKVAPNDDRANMTLLCAALRLFGPMHERTLCIVLLTFQVLCACLGIGFRYAIAGLF
;
A
#
# COMPACT_ATOMS: atom_id res chain seq x y z
N MET A 1 -1.92 -1.18 5.93
CA MET A 1 -2.85 -0.04 6.03
C MET A 1 -3.83 0.05 4.87
N TYR A 2 -3.41 -0.02 3.60
CA TYR A 2 -4.37 -0.03 2.48
C TYR A 2 -5.30 -1.29 2.47
N ILE A 3 -4.86 -2.37 3.11
CA ILE A 3 -5.68 -3.57 3.41
C ILE A 3 -6.94 -3.18 4.20
N TYR A 4 -6.83 -2.26 5.16
CA TYR A 4 -7.98 -1.79 5.95
C TYR A 4 -8.90 -0.92 5.12
N SER A 5 -8.37 -0.07 4.23
CA SER A 5 -9.22 0.75 3.37
C SER A 5 -10.10 -0.09 2.44
N VAL A 6 -9.63 -1.26 1.99
CA VAL A 6 -10.46 -2.19 1.19
C VAL A 6 -11.62 -2.74 2.03
N SER A 7 -11.35 -3.17 3.26
CA SER A 7 -12.41 -3.61 4.18
C SER A 7 -13.38 -2.49 4.56
N VAL A 8 -12.88 -1.28 4.81
CA VAL A 8 -13.71 -0.10 5.11
C VAL A 8 -14.62 0.24 3.93
N VAL A 9 -14.11 0.21 2.70
CA VAL A 9 -14.92 0.42 1.49
C VAL A 9 -16.00 -0.64 1.35
N ASN A 10 -15.68 -1.92 1.54
CA ASN A 10 -16.69 -2.99 1.49
C ASN A 10 -17.74 -2.85 2.59
N LEU A 11 -17.32 -2.46 3.80
CA LEU A 11 -18.24 -2.24 4.92
C LEU A 11 -19.15 -1.04 4.65
N LEU A 12 -18.59 0.07 4.16
CA LEU A 12 -19.36 1.28 3.83
C LEU A 12 -20.38 1.01 2.72
N GLU A 13 -20.01 0.29 1.66
CA GLU A 13 -20.93 -0.12 0.58
C GLU A 13 -22.07 -1.01 1.10
N LEU A 14 -21.78 -1.94 2.03
CA LEU A 14 -22.82 -2.75 2.67
C LEU A 14 -23.73 -1.90 3.56
N THR A 15 -23.20 -0.94 4.31
CA THR A 15 -24.03 -0.03 5.12
C THR A 15 -24.86 0.93 4.28
N TRP A 16 -24.37 1.34 3.10
CA TRP A 16 -25.06 2.25 2.20
C TRP A 16 -26.28 1.59 1.51
N ARG A 17 -26.23 0.27 1.29
CA ARG A 17 -27.29 -0.50 0.62
C ARG A 17 -28.50 -0.85 1.49
N GLY A 18 -28.47 -0.52 2.78
CA GLY A 18 -29.49 -0.91 3.75
C GLY A 18 -29.11 -2.20 4.47
N GLY A 19 -29.28 -2.21 5.79
CA GLY A 19 -28.89 -3.34 6.65
C GLY A 19 -29.86 -4.54 6.60
N SER A 20 -30.75 -4.61 5.61
CA SER A 20 -31.68 -5.72 5.49
C SER A 20 -30.97 -6.95 4.93
N GLN A 21 -31.36 -8.14 5.40
CA GLN A 21 -30.69 -9.39 5.03
C GLN A 21 -30.86 -9.72 3.54
N GLU A 22 -31.96 -9.27 2.92
CA GLU A 22 -32.22 -9.43 1.48
C GLU A 22 -31.36 -8.50 0.62
N ASP A 23 -31.12 -7.26 1.07
CA ASP A 23 -30.26 -6.30 0.35
C ASP A 23 -28.77 -6.71 0.38
N ILE A 24 -28.33 -7.30 1.50
CA ILE A 24 -26.96 -7.83 1.63
C ILE A 24 -26.76 -9.10 0.78
N LEU A 25 -27.79 -9.94 0.68
CA LEU A 25 -27.71 -11.22 -0.03
C LEU A 25 -28.13 -11.13 -1.51
N SER A 26 -28.49 -9.96 -2.02
CA SER A 26 -28.88 -9.76 -3.42
C SER A 26 -27.83 -8.97 -4.24
N GLY A 27 -27.73 -9.28 -5.53
CA GLY A 27 -26.85 -8.58 -6.48
C GLY A 27 -25.41 -8.42 -6.00
N ASP A 28 -24.87 -7.21 -6.08
CA ASP A 28 -23.48 -6.93 -5.65
C ASP A 28 -23.25 -6.97 -4.13
N GLY A 29 -24.30 -7.08 -3.29
CA GLY A 29 -24.14 -7.21 -1.85
C GLY A 29 -23.36 -8.48 -1.49
N ARG A 30 -23.63 -9.58 -2.21
CA ARG A 30 -22.90 -10.84 -2.11
C ARG A 30 -21.42 -10.70 -2.46
N ASN A 31 -21.10 -9.86 -3.45
CA ASN A 31 -19.74 -9.64 -3.92
C ASN A 31 -18.91 -8.89 -2.85
N HIS A 32 -19.50 -7.87 -2.22
CA HIS A 32 -18.89 -7.16 -1.11
C HIS A 32 -18.76 -8.03 0.15
N LEU A 33 -19.77 -8.85 0.45
CA LEU A 33 -19.72 -9.80 1.57
C LEU A 33 -18.62 -10.84 1.37
N PHE A 34 -18.52 -11.43 0.18
CA PHE A 34 -17.45 -12.38 -0.17
C PHE A 34 -16.06 -11.76 0.02
N SER A 35 -15.88 -10.54 -0.49
CA SER A 35 -14.62 -9.81 -0.32
C SER A 35 -14.32 -9.56 1.17
N LEU A 36 -15.33 -9.19 1.96
CA LEU A 36 -15.17 -8.94 3.39
C LEU A 36 -14.77 -10.22 4.15
N MET A 37 -15.38 -11.37 3.81
CA MET A 37 -15.02 -12.67 4.38
C MET A 37 -13.56 -13.06 4.09
N LEU A 38 -13.01 -12.70 2.92
CA LEU A 38 -11.59 -12.89 2.61
C LEU A 38 -10.68 -11.89 3.34
N MET A 39 -11.13 -10.64 3.48
CA MET A 39 -10.31 -9.57 4.05
C MET A 39 -10.19 -9.64 5.58
N LEU A 40 -11.20 -10.12 6.29
CA LEU A 40 -11.17 -10.28 7.76
C LEU A 40 -10.01 -11.17 8.27
N PRO A 41 -9.84 -12.42 7.81
CA PRO A 41 -8.71 -13.25 8.23
C PRO A 41 -7.38 -12.65 7.77
N PHE A 42 -7.34 -12.04 6.57
CA PHE A 42 -6.15 -11.38 6.05
C PHE A 42 -5.69 -10.20 6.92
N ILE A 43 -6.62 -9.36 7.41
CA ILE A 43 -6.31 -8.29 8.36
C ILE A 43 -5.78 -8.87 9.67
N SER A 44 -6.42 -9.92 10.17
CA SER A 44 -6.08 -10.54 11.46
C SER A 44 -4.65 -11.10 11.45
N THR A 45 -4.28 -11.83 10.39
CA THR A 45 -2.92 -12.36 10.22
C THR A 45 -1.90 -11.25 9.97
N SER A 46 -2.27 -10.22 9.20
CA SER A 46 -1.41 -9.06 8.94
C SER A 46 -1.14 -8.24 10.20
N LEU A 47 -2.11 -8.10 11.11
CA LEU A 47 -1.94 -7.44 12.41
C LEU A 47 -0.98 -8.19 13.31
N ALA A 48 -1.14 -9.52 13.39
CA ALA A 48 -0.24 -10.37 14.15
C ALA A 48 1.20 -10.24 13.63
N LEU A 49 1.38 -10.26 12.30
CA LEU A 49 2.69 -10.08 11.68
C LEU A 49 3.26 -8.68 11.94
N LEU A 50 2.43 -7.63 11.82
CA LEU A 50 2.85 -6.25 12.06
C LEU A 50 3.36 -6.07 13.49
N LYS A 51 2.78 -6.73 14.50
CA LYS A 51 3.28 -6.66 15.88
C LYS A 51 4.75 -7.07 16.03
N PHE A 52 5.21 -8.03 15.25
CA PHE A 52 6.60 -8.52 15.29
C PHE A 52 7.51 -7.85 14.26
N ASN A 53 6.93 -7.31 13.18
CA ASN A 53 7.67 -6.63 12.12
C ASN A 53 7.79 -5.11 12.34
N PHE A 54 6.95 -4.50 13.17
CA PHE A 54 7.00 -3.07 13.47
C PHE A 54 8.33 -2.70 14.13
N TYR A 55 8.81 -1.49 13.85
CA TYR A 55 10.10 -1.02 14.33
C TYR A 55 10.22 -1.11 15.86
N PRO A 56 11.29 -1.71 16.42
CA PRO A 56 12.38 -2.42 15.73
C PRO A 56 11.97 -3.84 15.29
N ALA A 57 12.20 -4.16 14.01
CA ALA A 57 11.73 -5.41 13.41
C ALA A 57 12.45 -6.64 14.01
N LYS A 58 11.66 -7.60 14.52
CA LYS A 58 12.16 -8.90 15.04
C LYS A 58 12.12 -10.01 13.98
N VAL A 59 11.18 -9.88 13.04
CA VAL A 59 10.99 -10.81 11.93
C VAL A 59 10.81 -10.00 10.64
N PHE A 60 11.32 -10.54 9.53
CA PHE A 60 11.09 -9.98 8.20
C PHE A 60 10.00 -10.78 7.49
N VAL A 61 9.18 -10.07 6.73
CA VAL A 61 8.05 -10.66 6.01
C VAL A 61 8.48 -11.43 4.76
N GLY A 62 9.68 -11.13 4.24
CA GLY A 62 10.25 -11.73 3.02
C GLY A 62 9.42 -11.44 1.77
N ASP A 63 9.68 -12.21 0.71
CA ASP A 63 8.96 -12.08 -0.57
C ASP A 63 7.59 -12.77 -0.54
N VAL A 64 7.40 -13.74 0.37
CA VAL A 64 6.16 -14.52 0.50
C VAL A 64 4.96 -13.64 0.85
N TYR A 65 5.12 -12.73 1.82
CA TYR A 65 4.01 -11.90 2.26
C TYR A 65 3.52 -10.90 1.19
N PRO A 66 4.39 -10.18 0.45
CA PRO A 66 3.96 -9.39 -0.71
C PRO A 66 3.18 -10.18 -1.76
N TYR A 67 3.60 -11.42 -2.09
CA TYR A 67 2.85 -12.28 -3.00
C TYR A 67 1.48 -12.65 -2.44
N TYR A 68 1.43 -13.09 -1.17
CA TYR A 68 0.21 -13.41 -0.47
C TYR A 68 -0.76 -12.22 -0.40
N ALA A 69 -0.26 -11.05 0.00
CA ALA A 69 -1.03 -9.82 0.08
C ALA A 69 -1.58 -9.43 -1.29
N GLY A 70 -0.72 -9.32 -2.29
CA GLY A 70 -1.09 -8.94 -3.66
C GLY A 70 -2.16 -9.87 -4.25
N MET A 71 -1.99 -11.18 -4.11
CA MET A 71 -2.96 -12.16 -4.62
C MET A 71 -4.30 -12.10 -3.88
N THR A 72 -4.28 -11.93 -2.56
CA THR A 72 -5.51 -11.82 -1.75
C THR A 72 -6.32 -10.59 -2.18
N LEU A 73 -5.65 -9.45 -2.35
CA LEU A 73 -6.30 -8.20 -2.77
C LEU A 73 -6.83 -8.29 -4.20
N ALA A 74 -6.02 -8.80 -5.13
CA ALA A 74 -6.43 -8.98 -6.52
C ALA A 74 -7.65 -9.90 -6.62
N THR A 75 -7.62 -11.06 -5.94
CA THR A 75 -8.76 -11.98 -5.87
C THR A 75 -10.00 -11.29 -5.32
N SER A 76 -9.85 -10.58 -4.19
CA SER A 76 -10.96 -9.88 -3.55
C SER A 76 -11.59 -8.82 -4.44
N ALA A 77 -10.80 -8.12 -5.25
CA ALA A 77 -11.27 -7.01 -6.09
C ALA A 77 -11.80 -7.46 -7.45
N ILE A 78 -11.25 -8.54 -8.02
CA ILE A 78 -11.74 -9.14 -9.27
C ILE A 78 -13.11 -9.79 -9.00
N LEU A 79 -13.19 -10.66 -7.98
CA LEU A 79 -14.45 -11.34 -7.63
C LEU A 79 -15.46 -10.38 -6.99
N GLY A 80 -14.98 -9.33 -6.32
CA GLY A 80 -15.81 -8.28 -5.77
C GLY A 80 -16.26 -7.21 -6.80
N HIS A 81 -15.84 -7.30 -8.06
CA HIS A 81 -16.12 -6.32 -9.12
C HIS A 81 -15.72 -4.86 -8.79
N PHE A 82 -14.78 -4.63 -7.87
CA PHE A 82 -14.31 -3.29 -7.48
C PHE A 82 -12.84 -3.03 -7.83
N ALA A 83 -12.27 -3.73 -8.82
CA ALA A 83 -10.88 -3.58 -9.25
C ALA A 83 -10.47 -2.12 -9.52
N LYS A 84 -11.36 -1.31 -10.14
CA LYS A 84 -11.14 0.13 -10.36
C LYS A 84 -10.89 0.88 -9.05
N SER A 85 -11.67 0.59 -8.03
CA SER A 85 -11.53 1.17 -6.69
C SER A 85 -10.28 0.69 -5.98
N LEU A 86 -9.86 -0.57 -6.18
CA LEU A 86 -8.60 -1.06 -5.62
C LEU A 86 -7.40 -0.27 -6.16
N PHE A 87 -7.34 0.02 -7.46
CA PHE A 87 -6.26 0.83 -8.04
C PHE A 87 -6.18 2.24 -7.42
N LEU A 88 -7.32 2.86 -7.10
CA LEU A 88 -7.37 4.15 -6.40
C LEU A 88 -6.79 4.06 -4.97
N LEU A 89 -6.97 2.94 -4.29
CA LEU A 89 -6.42 2.71 -2.95
C LEU A 89 -4.92 2.37 -2.98
N MET A 90 -4.41 1.86 -4.10
CA MET A 90 -3.02 1.47 -4.30
C MET A 90 -2.16 2.54 -5.00
N VAL A 91 -2.60 3.81 -4.97
CA VAL A 91 -1.89 4.94 -5.60
C VAL A 91 -0.42 5.03 -5.19
N PRO A 92 -0.03 4.95 -3.91
CA PRO A 92 1.39 5.01 -3.54
C PRO A 92 2.23 3.86 -4.12
N GLN A 93 1.67 2.64 -4.20
CA GLN A 93 2.33 1.49 -4.80
C GLN A 93 2.49 1.68 -6.32
N LEU A 94 1.44 2.18 -6.99
CA LEU A 94 1.49 2.50 -8.42
C LEU A 94 2.51 3.61 -8.70
N LEU A 95 2.51 4.68 -7.91
CA LEU A 95 3.47 5.77 -8.04
C LEU A 95 4.91 5.28 -7.85
N ASN A 96 5.15 4.43 -6.84
CA ASN A 96 6.46 3.82 -6.66
C ASN A 96 6.84 2.94 -7.87
N PHE A 97 5.92 2.14 -8.40
CA PHE A 97 6.14 1.30 -9.58
C PHE A 97 6.50 2.14 -10.81
N VAL A 98 5.68 3.14 -11.14
CA VAL A 98 5.88 4.05 -12.29
C VAL A 98 7.22 4.80 -12.14
N TYR A 99 7.51 5.32 -10.94
CA TYR A 99 8.77 6.00 -10.68
C TYR A 99 9.98 5.08 -10.81
N SER A 100 9.83 3.80 -10.45
CA SER A 100 10.87 2.77 -10.59
C SER A 100 11.04 2.21 -12.00
N LEU A 101 10.15 2.50 -12.97
CA LEU A 101 10.18 1.90 -14.32
C LEU A 101 11.50 2.11 -15.06
N PRO A 102 12.14 3.31 -15.07
CA PRO A 102 13.40 3.49 -15.78
C PRO A 102 14.52 2.59 -15.27
N GLN A 103 14.55 2.32 -13.96
CA GLN A 103 15.49 1.36 -13.37
C GLN A 103 15.09 -0.09 -13.66
N LEU A 104 13.79 -0.41 -13.64
CA LEU A 104 13.30 -1.77 -13.85
C LEU A 104 13.51 -2.25 -15.30
N PHE A 105 13.34 -1.37 -16.27
CA PHE A 105 13.61 -1.63 -17.69
C PHE A 105 15.08 -1.45 -18.07
N HIS A 106 15.97 -1.21 -17.11
CA HIS A 106 17.41 -1.06 -17.32
C HIS A 106 17.81 0.12 -18.22
N PHE A 107 16.94 1.12 -18.40
CA PHE A 107 17.31 2.40 -19.03
C PHE A 107 18.28 3.19 -18.14
N VAL A 108 18.21 2.97 -16.83
CA VAL A 108 19.10 3.51 -15.81
C VAL A 108 19.73 2.33 -15.06
N PRO A 109 21.02 2.39 -14.65
CA PRO A 109 21.66 1.32 -13.89
C PRO A 109 20.84 0.93 -12.65
N ILE A 110 20.71 -0.37 -12.39
CA ILE A 110 19.94 -0.89 -11.26
C ILE A 110 20.86 -1.61 -10.26
N PRO A 111 21.08 -1.06 -9.05
CA PRO A 111 21.80 -1.77 -8.02
C PRO A 111 20.92 -2.90 -7.46
N ARG A 112 21.54 -3.99 -7.00
CA ARG A 112 20.83 -5.15 -6.43
C ARG A 112 19.93 -4.76 -5.24
N HIS A 113 20.38 -3.83 -4.40
CA HIS A 113 19.61 -3.31 -3.28
C HIS A 113 19.34 -1.82 -3.48
N ARG A 114 18.06 -1.46 -3.60
CA ARG A 114 17.57 -0.07 -3.79
C ARG A 114 17.04 0.57 -2.51
N LEU A 115 17.36 -0.04 -1.36
CA LEU A 115 16.97 0.46 -0.05
C LEU A 115 17.84 1.66 0.33
N PRO A 116 17.31 2.62 1.10
CA PRO A 116 18.10 3.67 1.73
C PRO A 116 19.23 3.10 2.61
N LYS A 117 20.32 3.86 2.79
CA LYS A 117 21.48 3.45 3.60
C LYS A 117 21.43 4.13 4.96
N ILE A 118 21.80 3.40 6.02
CA ILE A 118 21.90 3.96 7.36
C ILE A 118 23.29 4.55 7.56
N ASN A 119 23.37 5.81 8.00
CA ASN A 119 24.60 6.43 8.44
C ASN A 119 24.83 6.09 9.91
N LEU A 120 25.80 5.21 10.19
CA LEU A 120 26.10 4.73 11.54
C LEU A 120 26.53 5.83 12.51
N LYS A 121 26.99 6.99 12.01
CA LYS A 121 27.43 8.11 12.85
C LYS A 121 26.26 8.94 13.39
N THR A 122 25.25 9.16 12.54
CA THR A 122 24.08 9.99 12.90
C THR A 122 22.86 9.15 13.30
N GLY A 123 22.83 7.86 12.94
CA GLY A 123 21.66 6.99 13.11
C GLY A 123 20.52 7.32 12.14
N PHE A 124 20.74 8.22 11.17
CA PHE A 124 19.76 8.58 10.16
C PHE A 124 19.90 7.74 8.90
N VAL A 125 18.79 7.61 8.20
CA VAL A 125 18.68 6.90 6.93
C VAL A 125 18.78 7.94 5.81
N GLU A 126 19.67 7.68 4.86
CA GLU A 126 19.98 8.54 3.72
C GLU A 126 19.59 7.86 2.41
N ALA A 127 19.20 8.66 1.42
CA ALA A 127 18.82 8.15 0.10
C ALA A 127 20.02 7.45 -0.56
N SER A 128 19.83 6.21 -1.02
CA SER A 128 20.88 5.47 -1.71
C SER A 128 21.03 5.94 -3.16
N LYS A 129 22.26 5.88 -3.68
CA LYS A 129 22.60 6.29 -5.05
C LYS A 129 22.34 5.19 -6.07
N VAL A 130 22.07 5.59 -7.31
CA VAL A 130 21.85 4.70 -8.47
C VAL A 130 23.13 3.93 -8.83
N ALA A 131 24.27 4.63 -8.86
CA ALA A 131 25.58 4.05 -9.11
C ALA A 131 26.63 4.71 -8.21
N PRO A 132 27.80 4.07 -7.97
CA PRO A 132 28.86 4.65 -7.13
C PRO A 132 29.37 6.02 -7.63
N ASN A 133 29.35 6.22 -8.95
CA ASN A 133 29.81 7.43 -9.63
C ASN A 133 28.65 8.32 -10.13
N ASP A 134 27.41 8.07 -9.68
CA ASP A 134 26.23 8.85 -10.06
C ASP A 134 25.60 9.49 -8.80
N ASP A 135 25.40 10.80 -8.82
CA ASP A 135 24.78 11.55 -7.72
C ASP A 135 23.26 11.43 -7.70
N ARG A 136 22.65 10.77 -8.69
CA ARG A 136 21.22 10.47 -8.69
C ARG A 136 20.87 9.49 -7.58
N ALA A 137 19.82 9.79 -6.84
CA ALA A 137 19.21 8.87 -5.87
C ALA A 137 18.42 7.76 -6.58
N ASN A 138 18.32 6.60 -5.93
CA ASN A 138 17.51 5.48 -6.41
C ASN A 138 16.06 5.90 -6.64
N MET A 139 15.47 5.36 -7.71
CA MET A 139 14.13 5.76 -8.16
C MET A 139 13.05 4.97 -7.41
N THR A 140 13.03 5.12 -6.08
CA THR A 140 12.01 4.55 -5.20
C THR A 140 11.35 5.65 -4.39
N LEU A 141 10.10 5.44 -4.00
CA LEU A 141 9.34 6.39 -3.17
C LEU A 141 10.02 6.64 -1.81
N LEU A 142 10.72 5.62 -1.28
CA LEU A 142 11.54 5.75 -0.06
C LEU A 142 12.66 6.78 -0.24
N CYS A 143 13.44 6.66 -1.32
CA CYS A 143 14.54 7.58 -1.60
C CYS A 143 14.01 8.96 -2.01
N ALA A 144 12.86 9.03 -2.69
CA ALA A 144 12.19 10.28 -3.00
C ALA A 144 11.74 11.02 -1.72
N ALA A 145 11.14 10.32 -0.75
CA ALA A 145 10.75 10.89 0.52
C ALA A 145 11.97 11.43 1.30
N LEU A 146 13.07 10.68 1.34
CA LEU A 146 14.32 11.14 1.97
C LEU A 146 14.96 12.33 1.24
N ARG A 147 14.76 12.45 -0.08
CA ARG A 147 15.24 13.60 -0.85
C ARG A 147 14.38 14.85 -0.63
N LEU A 148 13.08 14.68 -0.39
CA LEU A 148 12.14 15.77 -0.16
C LEU A 148 12.19 16.29 1.30
N PHE A 149 12.27 15.38 2.27
CA PHE A 149 12.20 15.71 3.69
C PHE A 149 13.56 15.67 4.41
N GLY A 150 14.62 15.23 3.72
CA GLY A 150 15.96 15.08 4.28
C GLY A 150 16.18 13.74 5.02
N PRO A 151 17.41 13.51 5.50
CA PRO A 151 17.76 12.33 6.29
C PRO A 151 16.95 12.26 7.58
N MET A 152 16.36 11.10 7.85
CA MET A 152 15.52 10.90 9.04
C MET A 152 15.70 9.49 9.59
N HIS A 153 15.19 9.24 10.79
CA HIS A 153 15.26 7.91 11.38
C HIS A 153 14.31 6.93 10.67
N GLU A 154 14.66 5.64 10.66
CA GLU A 154 13.91 4.61 9.93
C GLU A 154 12.44 4.54 10.35
N ARG A 155 12.19 4.65 11.67
CA ARG A 155 10.84 4.72 12.23
C ARG A 155 10.05 5.90 11.65
N THR A 156 10.68 7.07 11.56
CA THR A 156 10.05 8.28 11.04
C THR A 156 9.74 8.13 9.55
N LEU A 157 10.67 7.60 8.75
CA LEU A 157 10.44 7.32 7.33
C LEU A 157 9.27 6.35 7.13
N CYS A 158 9.19 5.29 7.93
CA CYS A 158 8.08 4.35 7.91
C CYS A 158 6.75 5.05 8.21
N ILE A 159 6.69 5.88 9.25
CA ILE A 159 5.48 6.64 9.60
C ILE A 159 5.10 7.61 8.48
N VAL A 160 6.05 8.36 7.90
CA VAL A 160 5.80 9.30 6.79
C VAL A 160 5.16 8.58 5.61
N LEU A 161 5.68 7.41 5.22
CA LEU A 161 5.11 6.62 4.12
C LEU A 161 3.75 6.02 4.46
N LEU A 162 3.54 5.59 5.70
CA LEU A 162 2.22 5.12 6.17
C LEU A 162 1.20 6.27 6.17
N THR A 163 1.58 7.45 6.63
CA THR A 163 0.74 8.65 6.58
C THR A 163 0.41 9.03 5.15
N PHE A 164 1.40 9.05 4.24
CA PHE A 164 1.16 9.27 2.82
C PHE A 164 0.17 8.24 2.24
N GLN A 165 0.31 6.96 2.62
CA GLN A 165 -0.62 5.92 2.22
C GLN A 165 -2.05 6.14 2.73
N VAL A 166 -2.22 6.55 3.99
CA VAL A 166 -3.54 6.85 4.55
C VAL A 166 -4.17 8.04 3.84
N LEU A 167 -3.40 9.11 3.58
CA LEU A 167 -3.88 10.27 2.85
C LEU A 167 -4.36 9.90 1.45
N CYS A 168 -3.56 9.15 0.68
CA CYS A 168 -3.97 8.67 -0.64
C CYS A 168 -5.22 7.77 -0.58
N ALA A 169 -5.32 6.90 0.44
CA ALA A 169 -6.50 6.04 0.62
C ALA A 169 -7.75 6.86 0.96
N CYS A 170 -7.67 7.83 1.87
CA CYS A 170 -8.77 8.74 2.20
C CYS A 170 -9.22 9.54 0.98
N LEU A 171 -8.28 10.06 0.19
CA LEU A 171 -8.58 10.76 -1.06
C LEU A 171 -9.23 9.82 -2.09
N GLY A 172 -8.74 8.58 -2.23
CA GLY A 172 -9.32 7.59 -3.14
C GLY A 172 -10.74 7.19 -2.75
N ILE A 173 -11.01 7.05 -1.46
CA ILE A 173 -12.37 6.81 -0.92
C ILE A 173 -13.24 8.05 -1.18
N GLY A 174 -12.77 9.25 -0.84
CA GLY A 174 -13.51 10.49 -1.06
C GLY A 174 -13.86 10.71 -2.53
N PHE A 175 -12.92 10.45 -3.44
CA PHE A 175 -13.14 10.54 -4.88
C PHE A 175 -14.19 9.53 -5.36
N ARG A 176 -14.13 8.28 -4.86
CA ARG A 176 -15.14 7.25 -5.15
C ARG A 176 -16.54 7.71 -4.76
N TYR A 177 -16.72 8.21 -3.53
CA TYR A 177 -18.03 8.65 -3.04
C TYR A 177 -18.51 9.95 -3.70
N ALA A 178 -17.60 10.89 -4.00
CA ALA A 178 -17.95 12.12 -4.70
C ALA A 178 -18.44 11.85 -6.14
N ILE A 179 -17.78 10.92 -6.86
CA ILE A 179 -18.21 10.51 -8.21
C ILE A 179 -19.50 9.70 -8.16
N ALA A 180 -19.69 8.84 -7.16
CA ALA A 180 -20.93 8.09 -6.98
C ALA A 180 -22.14 9.00 -6.67
N GLY A 181 -21.92 10.22 -6.17
CA GLY A 181 -22.98 11.22 -5.99
C GLY A 181 -23.24 12.13 -7.20
N LEU A 182 -22.42 12.02 -8.25
CA LEU A 182 -22.53 12.82 -9.49
C LEU A 182 -23.29 12.11 -10.61
N PHE A 183 -23.65 10.83 -10.42
CA PHE A 183 -24.41 9.99 -11.33
C PHE A 183 -25.54 9.28 -10.56
#